data_AF-A0A830BS18-F1
#
_entry.id   AF-A0A830BS18-F1
#
_cell.length_a   1.000
_cell.length_b   1.000
_cell.length_c   1.000
_cell.angle_alpha   90.00
_cell.angle_beta   90.00
_cell.angle_gamma   90.00
#
_symmetry.space_group_name_H-M   'P 1'
#
loop_
_entity.id
_entity.type
_entity.pdbx_description
1 polymer ?
#
loop_
_entity_poly.entity_id
_entity_poly.type
_entity_poly.pdbx_seq_one_letter_code
_entity_poly.pdbx_strand_id
1 'polypeptide(L)'
;MGDQVEVLSNGRYKSVCHWVLAMPDGNRRSIASFYNPSYKATIEPAEGLLGDERVEKEVDDEEDKYPKFVFEDYMLSRLGRDVKPTSREPY
;
A
#
# COMPACT_ATOMS: atom_id res chain seq x y z
N MET A 1 6.79 6.08 -5.60
CA MET A 1 5.42 5.53 -5.57
C MET A 1 5.02 5.31 -4.12
N GLY A 2 3.74 5.45 -3.79
CA GLY A 2 3.23 5.19 -2.44
C GLY A 2 2.96 3.70 -2.20
N ASP A 3 2.86 3.33 -0.93
CA ASP A 3 2.74 1.93 -0.48
C ASP A 3 1.45 1.26 -0.98
N GLN A 4 0.36 2.01 -1.17
CA GLN A 4 -0.90 1.44 -1.67
C GLN A 4 -0.75 0.88 -3.09
N VAL A 5 0.03 1.54 -3.95
CA VAL A 5 0.27 1.10 -5.33
C VAL A 5 1.16 -0.15 -5.34
N GLU A 6 2.10 -0.26 -4.41
CA GLU A 6 2.93 -1.46 -4.26
C GLU A 6 2.07 -2.68 -3.94
N VAL A 7 1.19 -2.56 -2.94
CA VAL A 7 0.25 -3.62 -2.53
C VAL A 7 -0.67 -4.02 -3.68
N LEU A 8 -1.31 -3.04 -4.34
CA LEU A 8 -2.21 -3.29 -5.48
C LEU A 8 -1.50 -4.04 -6.62
N SER A 9 -0.22 -3.76 -6.83
CA SER A 9 0.59 -4.38 -7.88
C SER A 9 1.24 -5.71 -7.49
N ASN A 10 0.93 -6.21 -6.28
CA ASN A 10 1.60 -7.35 -5.66
C ASN A 10 3.15 -7.24 -5.70
N GLY A 11 3.68 -6.03 -5.49
CA GLY A 11 5.12 -5.78 -5.48
C GLY A 11 5.77 -5.58 -6.86
N ARG A 12 5.02 -5.59 -7.97
CA ARG A 12 5.54 -5.23 -9.31
C ARG A 12 6.06 -3.79 -9.35
N TYR A 13 5.39 -2.87 -8.67
CA TYR A 13 5.87 -1.50 -8.46
C TYR A 13 6.31 -1.31 -7.01
N LYS A 14 7.56 -0.89 -6.80
CA LYS A 14 8.09 -0.67 -5.44
C LYS A 14 7.80 0.74 -4.94
N SER A 15 7.38 0.85 -3.68
CA SER A 15 7.40 2.09 -2.93
C SER A 15 8.84 2.56 -2.78
N VAL A 16 9.03 3.89 -2.85
CA VAL A 16 10.37 4.47 -2.84
C VAL A 16 10.47 5.48 -1.73
N CYS A 17 11.46 5.28 -0.86
CA CYS A 17 11.85 6.27 0.13
C CYS A 17 12.46 7.48 -0.59
N HIS A 18 11.90 8.65 -0.33
CA HIS A 18 12.41 9.92 -0.81
C HIS A 18 12.71 10.80 0.40
N TRP A 19 13.87 11.44 0.42
CA TRP A 19 14.26 12.38 1.46
C TRP A 19 14.56 13.75 0.85
N VAL A 20 14.41 14.78 1.67
CA VAL A 20 14.77 16.14 1.29
C VAL A 20 16.05 16.51 2.03
N LEU A 21 17.08 16.90 1.29
CA LEU A 21 18.31 17.43 1.85
C LEU A 21 18.10 18.91 2.21
N ALA A 22 18.47 19.28 3.45
CA ALA A 22 18.47 20.67 3.88
C ALA A 22 19.64 21.41 3.22
N MET A 23 19.36 22.56 2.61
CA MET A 23 20.40 23.44 2.08
C MET A 23 20.89 24.37 3.20
N PRO A 24 22.20 24.65 3.28
CA PRO A 24 22.77 25.55 4.28
C PRO A 24 22.34 27.02 4.07
N ASP A 25 21.99 27.37 2.83
CA ASP A 25 21.59 28.71 2.40
C ASP A 25 20.35 28.69 1.50
N GLY A 26 19.52 29.73 1.61
CA GLY A 26 18.30 29.91 0.82
C GLY A 26 17.04 29.24 1.37
N ASN A 27 15.89 29.57 0.77
CA ASN A 27 14.57 29.03 1.15
C ASN A 27 14.03 28.12 0.05
N ARG A 28 13.99 26.81 0.33
CA ARG A 28 13.38 25.82 -0.57
C ARG A 28 11.89 25.67 -0.24
N ARG A 29 11.02 25.88 -1.24
CA ARG A 29 9.57 25.65 -1.13
C ARG A 29 9.12 24.64 -2.18
N SER A 30 8.26 23.71 -1.76
CA SER A 30 7.62 22.75 -2.66
C SER A 30 6.20 22.48 -2.20
N ILE A 31 5.30 22.19 -3.14
CA ILE A 31 3.93 21.76 -2.89
C ILE A 31 3.82 20.32 -3.40
N ALA A 32 3.30 19.43 -2.57
CA ALA A 32 3.05 18.04 -2.93
C ALA A 32 1.55 17.77 -2.90
N SER A 33 1.06 17.07 -3.91
CA SER A 33 -0.34 16.63 -4.01
C SER A 33 -0.39 15.11 -3.90
N PHE A 34 -1.26 14.58 -3.06
CA PHE A 34 -1.41 13.15 -2.82
C PHE A 34 -2.80 12.68 -3.24
N TYR A 35 -2.87 11.63 -4.05
CA TYR A 35 -4.11 10.97 -4.43
C TYR A 35 -4.24 9.70 -3.59
N ASN A 36 -5.04 9.78 -2.53
CA ASN A 36 -5.22 8.68 -1.59
C ASN A 36 -6.58 7.99 -1.81
N PRO A 37 -6.67 6.67 -1.55
CA PRO A 37 -7.95 5.97 -1.48
C PRO A 37 -8.86 6.55 -0.39
N SER A 38 -10.16 6.21 -0.46
CA SER A 38 -11.09 6.48 0.64
C SER A 38 -10.62 5.80 1.93
N TYR A 39 -10.86 6.42 3.10
CA TYR A 39 -10.54 5.83 4.40
C TYR A 39 -11.17 4.45 4.60
N LYS A 40 -12.39 4.25 4.08
CA LYS A 40 -13.12 2.98 4.15
C LYS A 40 -12.73 1.99 3.05
N ALA A 41 -11.79 2.35 2.17
CA ALA A 41 -11.36 1.47 1.10
C ALA A 41 -10.56 0.30 1.68
N THR A 42 -10.84 -0.88 1.16
CA THR A 42 -10.03 -2.07 1.41
C THR A 42 -8.97 -2.17 0.33
N ILE A 43 -7.72 -2.39 0.73
CA ILE A 43 -6.56 -2.52 -0.16
C ILE A 43 -6.11 -3.97 -0.12
N GLU A 44 -5.97 -4.58 -1.29
CA GLU A 44 -5.50 -5.94 -1.51
C GLU A 44 -4.83 -6.04 -2.89
N PRO A 45 -4.00 -7.07 -3.15
CA PRO A 45 -3.46 -7.31 -4.49
C PRO A 45 -4.58 -7.35 -5.55
N ALA A 46 -4.39 -6.61 -6.64
CA ALA A 46 -5.40 -6.53 -7.69
C ALA A 46 -5.39 -7.81 -8.54
N GLU A 47 -6.51 -8.54 -8.54
CA GLU A 47 -6.64 -9.84 -9.24
C GLU A 47 -6.22 -9.80 -10.71
N GLY A 48 -6.52 -8.71 -11.43
CA GLY A 48 -6.19 -8.54 -12.84
C GLY A 48 -4.71 -8.21 -13.12
N LEU A 49 -3.91 -7.95 -12.09
CA LEU A 49 -2.48 -7.64 -12.20
C LEU A 49 -1.59 -8.80 -11.75
N LEU A 50 -2.17 -9.90 -11.28
CA LEU A 50 -1.48 -11.14 -10.90
C LEU A 50 -0.91 -11.89 -12.12
N GLY A 51 -1.23 -11.49 -13.35
CA GLY A 51 -0.60 -11.97 -14.58
C GLY A 51 -1.57 -12.70 -15.51
N ASP A 52 -1.27 -12.63 -16.81
CA ASP A 52 -1.95 -13.36 -17.90
C ASP A 52 -1.58 -14.87 -17.91
N GLU A 53 -1.02 -15.39 -16.80
CA GLU A 53 -0.67 -16.80 -16.62
C GLU A 53 -1.80 -17.56 -15.92
N ARG A 54 -3.07 -17.22 -16.22
CA ARG A 54 -4.20 -18.14 -16.01
C ARG A 54 -4.21 -19.20 -17.12
N VAL A 55 -3.10 -19.94 -17.26
CA VAL A 55 -3.18 -21.34 -17.69
C VAL A 55 -3.35 -22.12 -16.39
N GLU A 56 -4.61 -22.44 -16.09
CA GLU A 56 -5.03 -23.54 -15.21
C GLU A 56 -4.06 -23.85 -14.07
N LYS A 57 -4.11 -23.08 -12.97
CA LYS A 57 -3.58 -23.58 -11.70
C LYS A 57 -4.62 -23.43 -10.61
N GLU A 58 -5.17 -24.60 -10.30
CA GLU A 58 -5.75 -24.98 -9.04
C GLU A 58 -4.88 -24.48 -7.87
N VAL A 59 -5.56 -24.05 -6.81
CA VAL A 59 -5.15 -24.07 -5.40
C VAL A 59 -3.66 -24.34 -5.15
N ASP A 60 -2.97 -23.31 -4.64
CA ASP A 60 -1.61 -23.28 -4.05
C ASP A 60 -0.48 -22.61 -4.89
N ASP A 61 0.17 -21.62 -4.27
CA ASP A 61 1.56 -21.17 -4.51
C ASP A 61 1.91 -19.97 -5.43
N GLU A 62 1.14 -18.88 -5.41
CA GLU A 62 1.76 -17.54 -5.28
C GLU A 62 1.11 -16.85 -4.07
N GLU A 63 1.71 -17.01 -2.89
CA GLU A 63 1.24 -16.35 -1.67
C GLU A 63 1.03 -14.86 -1.94
N ASP A 64 -0.18 -14.35 -1.69
CA ASP A 64 -0.45 -12.91 -1.66
C ASP A 64 0.58 -12.26 -0.74
N LYS A 65 1.60 -11.64 -1.34
CA LYS A 65 2.77 -11.14 -0.62
C LYS A 65 2.38 -10.06 0.39
N TYR A 66 1.24 -9.42 0.16
CA TYR A 66 0.71 -8.36 0.99
C TYR A 66 -0.67 -8.74 1.53
N PRO A 67 -0.91 -8.60 2.84
CA PRO A 67 -2.21 -8.90 3.42
C PRO A 67 -3.26 -7.87 3.01
N LYS A 68 -4.53 -8.27 3.07
CA LYS A 68 -5.69 -7.38 2.93
C LYS A 68 -5.84 -6.48 4.15
N PHE A 69 -6.05 -5.17 3.95
CA PHE A 69 -6.27 -4.23 5.05
C PHE A 69 -7.17 -3.05 4.67
N VAL A 70 -7.73 -2.37 5.68
CA VAL A 70 -8.50 -1.12 5.50
C VAL A 70 -7.55 0.08 5.54
N PHE A 71 -7.72 1.01 4.60
CA PHE A 71 -6.81 2.15 4.45
C PHE A 71 -6.78 3.06 5.69
N GLU A 72 -7.90 3.26 6.38
CA GLU A 72 -7.97 3.99 7.65
C GLU A 72 -7.04 3.39 8.71
N ASP A 73 -7.13 2.08 8.94
CA ASP A 73 -6.33 1.36 9.93
C ASP A 73 -4.83 1.47 9.62
N TYR A 74 -4.49 1.36 8.34
CA TYR A 74 -3.13 1.55 7.85
C TYR A 74 -2.59 2.96 8.12
N MET A 75 -3.40 3.98 7.87
CA MET A 75 -2.99 5.37 8.12
C MET A 75 -2.82 5.64 9.62
N LEU A 76 -3.69 5.08 10.46
CA LEU A 76 -3.59 5.23 11.90
C LEU A 76 -2.35 4.52 12.46
N SER A 77 -2.01 3.32 11.96
CA SER A 77 -0.79 2.61 12.37
C SER A 77 0.47 3.38 11.97
N ARG A 78 0.49 4.00 10.77
CA ARG A 78 1.61 4.84 10.31
C ARG A 78 1.82 6.09 11.16
N LEU A 79 0.76 6.59 11.79
CA LEU A 79 0.82 7.73 12.73
C LEU A 79 1.23 7.32 14.15
N GLY A 80 1.58 6.05 14.37
CA GLY A 80 2.00 5.54 15.68
C GLY A 80 0.85 5.44 16.67
N ARG A 81 -0.39 5.32 16.19
CA ARG A 81 -1.55 5.04 17.05
C ARG A 81 -1.75 3.55 17.12
N ASP A 82 -1.84 3.02 18.33
CA ASP A 82 -2.20 1.62 18.56
C ASP A 82 -3.63 1.40 18.05
N VAL A 83 -3.73 0.74 16.90
CA VAL A 83 -5.00 0.35 16.28
C VAL A 83 -5.11 -1.14 16.42
N LYS A 84 -6.15 -1.60 17.12
CA LYS A 84 -6.56 -3.00 16.99
C LYS A 84 -7.00 -3.18 15.54
N PRO A 85 -6.38 -4.06 14.75
CA PRO A 85 -6.75 -4.23 13.35
C PRO A 85 -8.24 -4.52 13.30
N THR A 86 -9.01 -3.65 12.64
CA THR A 86 -10.42 -3.90 12.37
C THR A 86 -10.56 -4.84 11.19
N SER A 87 -9.84 -5.97 11.22
CA SER A 87 -10.30 -7.17 10.53
C SER A 87 -11.54 -7.64 11.27
N ARG A 88 -12.72 -7.26 10.79
CA ARG A 88 -13.97 -7.88 11.22
C ARG A 88 -13.82 -9.40 11.04
N GLU A 89 -13.73 -10.05 12.20
CA GLU A 89 -13.79 -11.48 12.53
C GLU A 89 -12.75 -12.44 11.93
N PRO A 90 -12.09 -13.26 12.78
CA PRO A 90 -11.42 -14.48 12.33
C PRO A 90 -12.48 -15.55 12.08
N TYR A 91 -12.45 -16.21 10.92
CA TYR A 91 -12.74 -17.64 10.88
C TYR A 91 -11.42 -18.37 11.12
#